data_AF-A0A9R1FTZ7-F1
#
_entry.id   AF-A0A9R1FTZ7-F1
#
_cell.length_a   1.000
_cell.length_b   1.000
_cell.length_c   1.000
_cell.angle_alpha   90.00
_cell.angle_beta   90.00
_cell.angle_gamma   90.00
#
_symmetry.space_group_name_H-M   'P 1'
#
loop_
_entity.id
_entity.type
_entity.pdbx_description
1 polymer ?
#
loop_
_entity_poly.entity_id
_entity_poly.type
_entity_poly.pdbx_seq_one_letter_code
_entity_poly.pdbx_strand_id
1 'polypeptide(L)'
;MGMKRCIVPTILLMLALQSAALLVAGDVGAILLPSQGQDEAAMAAKKRPWKCCDQAVCTRSIPPICRCMDQVFECPSTCKACGPSVGDPSRRVCQDQYVGDPGPICRPWECCDSPTCTKSNPPTCRCGDEVDKCAPTCKTCLPSRPRPSRRVCLDSYFGPFPPACTPKAVAAGGN
;
A
#
# COMPACT_ATOMS: atom_id res chain seq x y z
N MET A 1 -73.80 11.40 -24.35
CA MET A 1 -74.09 10.15 -23.60
C MET A 1 -72.84 9.76 -22.82
N GLY A 2 -72.82 9.50 -21.51
CA GLY A 2 -73.83 9.53 -20.47
C GLY A 2 -73.17 9.57 -19.07
N MET A 3 -73.61 10.53 -18.26
CA MET A 3 -73.98 10.49 -16.83
C MET A 3 -73.15 9.72 -15.77
N LYS A 4 -72.41 10.52 -14.98
CA LYS A 4 -72.27 10.60 -13.50
C LYS A 4 -73.07 9.64 -12.59
N ARG A 5 -72.41 9.17 -11.50
CA ARG A 5 -72.74 9.32 -10.03
C ARG A 5 -72.16 8.11 -9.24
N CYS A 6 -71.22 8.29 -8.30
CA CYS A 6 -71.38 8.61 -6.86
C CYS A 6 -72.13 7.53 -6.05
N ILE A 7 -71.53 7.01 -4.96
CA ILE A 7 -72.08 6.85 -3.58
C ILE A 7 -71.00 6.21 -2.67
N VAL A 8 -71.03 6.64 -1.40
CA VAL A 8 -70.03 6.59 -0.33
C VAL A 8 -70.34 5.42 0.67
N PRO A 9 -69.93 5.46 1.96
CA PRO A 9 -68.97 4.61 2.69
C PRO A 9 -69.62 3.49 3.52
N THR A 10 -68.84 2.57 4.13
CA THR A 10 -69.33 1.82 5.30
C THR A 10 -68.21 1.39 6.25
N ILE A 11 -68.29 1.93 7.45
CA ILE A 11 -67.55 1.57 8.66
C ILE A 11 -68.16 0.28 9.22
N LEU A 12 -67.36 -0.71 9.65
CA LEU A 12 -67.73 -1.56 10.80
C LEU A 12 -66.51 -2.13 11.52
N LEU A 13 -66.39 -1.73 12.78
CA LEU A 13 -65.51 -2.19 13.84
C LEU A 13 -66.04 -3.49 14.42
N MET A 14 -65.21 -4.52 14.67
CA MET A 14 -65.48 -5.54 15.69
C MET A 14 -64.17 -6.03 16.35
N LEU A 15 -64.11 -5.81 17.68
CA LEU A 15 -63.14 -6.34 18.64
C LEU A 15 -63.36 -7.84 18.89
N ALA A 16 -62.30 -8.59 19.17
CA ALA A 16 -62.32 -9.69 20.14
C ALA A 16 -60.92 -9.94 20.72
N LEU A 17 -60.89 -10.20 22.03
CA LEU A 17 -59.75 -10.21 22.95
C LEU A 17 -59.46 -11.63 23.44
N GLN A 18 -58.21 -11.85 23.92
CA GLN A 18 -57.74 -12.90 24.87
C GLN A 18 -57.38 -14.26 24.22
N SER A 19 -56.30 -14.96 24.61
CA SER A 19 -55.83 -15.19 25.99
C SER A 19 -54.35 -15.62 26.12
N ALA A 20 -53.72 -15.13 27.19
CA ALA A 20 -52.82 -15.79 28.15
C ALA A 20 -51.52 -16.52 27.70
N ALA A 21 -50.45 -16.09 28.36
CA ALA A 21 -49.09 -16.60 28.35
C ALA A 21 -48.94 -18.04 28.89
N LEU A 22 -47.90 -18.73 28.42
CA LEU A 22 -47.13 -19.65 29.26
C LEU A 22 -45.67 -19.76 28.80
N LEU A 23 -44.81 -19.80 29.81
CA LEU A 23 -43.36 -19.64 29.86
C LEU A 23 -42.60 -20.83 29.24
N VAL A 24 -41.48 -20.55 28.58
CA VAL A 24 -40.29 -21.40 28.68
C VAL A 24 -39.07 -20.50 28.87
N ALA A 25 -38.47 -20.61 30.05
CA ALA A 25 -37.15 -20.07 30.35
C ALA A 25 -36.09 -20.90 29.63
N GLY A 26 -35.16 -20.23 28.96
CA GLY A 26 -34.02 -20.83 28.28
C GLY A 26 -32.97 -19.75 28.02
N ASP A 27 -32.03 -19.65 28.94
CA ASP A 27 -30.87 -18.77 28.92
C ASP A 27 -29.98 -19.08 27.72
N VAL A 28 -29.96 -18.19 26.73
CA VAL A 28 -28.82 -18.03 25.82
C VAL A 28 -28.71 -16.55 25.56
N GLY A 29 -27.74 -15.90 26.21
CA GLY A 29 -27.35 -14.54 25.87
C GLY A 29 -27.17 -14.43 24.37
N ALA A 30 -28.09 -13.73 23.71
CA ALA A 30 -27.89 -13.29 22.34
C ALA A 30 -26.68 -12.35 22.39
N ILE A 31 -25.51 -12.90 22.11
CA ILE A 31 -24.30 -12.15 21.81
C ILE A 31 -24.70 -11.30 20.60
N LEU A 32 -25.10 -10.07 20.86
CA LEU A 32 -25.19 -9.03 19.85
C LEU A 32 -23.77 -8.78 19.38
N LEU A 33 -23.34 -9.56 18.38
CA LEU A 33 -22.22 -9.21 17.54
C LEU A 33 -22.56 -7.83 16.95
N PRO A 34 -21.77 -6.77 17.22
CA PRO A 34 -21.95 -5.53 16.51
C PRO A 34 -21.58 -5.78 15.04
N SER A 35 -22.59 -6.13 14.24
CA SER A 35 -22.56 -5.99 12.79
C SER A 35 -22.74 -4.51 12.47
N GLN A 36 -21.71 -3.72 12.74
CA GLN A 36 -21.62 -2.35 12.22
C GLN A 36 -20.26 -2.21 11.55
N GLY A 37 -20.30 -2.27 10.22
CA GLY A 37 -19.20 -1.88 9.34
C GLY A 37 -18.90 -0.38 9.48
N GLN A 38 -18.37 -0.01 10.64
CA GLN A 38 -17.91 1.33 10.99
C GLN A 38 -16.37 1.39 11.11
N ASP A 39 -15.69 0.23 11.13
CA ASP A 39 -14.22 0.20 11.19
C ASP A 39 -13.54 0.40 9.83
N GLU A 40 -14.23 0.12 8.71
CA GLU A 40 -13.67 0.29 7.36
C GLU A 40 -13.58 1.77 6.92
N ALA A 41 -14.44 2.63 7.47
CA ALA A 41 -14.50 4.05 7.09
C ALA A 41 -13.75 4.99 8.04
N ALA A 42 -13.24 4.49 9.17
CA ALA A 42 -12.57 5.27 10.21
C ALA A 42 -11.03 5.14 10.20
N MET A 43 -10.44 4.45 9.23
CA MET A 43 -9.04 4.68 8.87
C MET A 43 -8.95 6.01 8.11
N ALA A 44 -9.09 7.13 8.82
CA ALA A 44 -8.68 8.43 8.30
C ALA A 44 -7.30 8.24 7.70
N ALA A 45 -7.20 8.29 6.36
CA ALA A 45 -6.01 7.87 5.62
C ALA A 45 -4.82 8.68 6.12
N LYS A 46 -4.10 8.11 7.09
CA LYS A 46 -3.01 8.78 7.76
C LYS A 46 -2.02 9.13 6.67
N LYS A 47 -1.61 10.39 6.56
CA LYS A 47 -0.66 10.75 5.51
C LYS A 47 0.60 9.92 5.69
N ARG A 48 1.10 9.36 4.59
CA ARG A 48 2.29 8.54 4.58
C ARG A 48 3.49 9.36 5.10
N PRO A 49 4.40 8.77 5.91
CA PRO A 49 5.53 9.50 6.47
C PRO A 49 6.63 9.84 5.44
N TRP A 50 6.53 9.30 4.23
CA TRP A 50 7.48 9.51 3.13
C TRP A 50 6.73 9.70 1.80
N LYS A 51 7.40 10.35 0.83
CA LYS A 51 6.84 10.58 -0.51
C LYS A 51 6.99 9.35 -1.41
N CYS A 52 8.18 8.76 -1.39
CA CYS A 52 8.57 7.53 -2.09
C CYS A 52 9.39 6.65 -1.13
N CYS A 53 9.57 5.36 -1.45
CA CYS A 53 10.42 4.47 -0.67
C CYS A 53 11.06 3.39 -1.55
N ASP A 54 12.39 3.29 -1.55
CA ASP A 54 13.12 2.26 -2.31
C ASP A 54 13.12 0.90 -1.62
N GLN A 55 13.21 0.89 -0.29
CA GLN A 55 13.32 -0.29 0.56
C GLN A 55 12.12 -0.41 1.50
N ALA A 56 10.92 -0.49 0.93
CA ALA A 56 9.70 -0.70 1.69
C ALA A 56 9.62 -2.16 2.18
N VAL A 57 9.45 -2.34 3.49
CA VAL A 57 9.18 -3.65 4.10
C VAL A 57 7.74 -3.65 4.57
N CYS A 58 6.90 -4.49 3.97
CA CYS A 58 5.47 -4.53 4.21
C CYS A 58 4.98 -5.93 4.60
N THR A 59 3.94 -5.99 5.44
CA THR A 59 3.19 -7.23 5.68
C THR A 59 2.38 -7.62 4.44
N ARG A 60 2.15 -8.93 4.26
CA ARG A 60 1.27 -9.46 3.20
C ARG A 60 -0.19 -9.45 3.66
N SER A 61 -0.70 -8.28 4.05
CA SER A 61 -2.07 -8.04 4.51
C SER A 61 -2.78 -6.99 3.66
N ILE A 62 -4.10 -6.85 3.81
CA ILE A 62 -4.91 -5.82 3.15
C ILE A 62 -5.64 -5.01 4.23
N PRO A 63 -5.32 -3.73 4.45
CA PRO A 63 -4.17 -3.01 3.88
C PRO A 63 -2.82 -3.53 4.43
N PRO A 64 -1.71 -3.31 3.69
CA PRO A 64 -0.38 -3.69 4.16
C PRO A 64 0.09 -2.75 5.27
N ILE A 65 0.92 -3.28 6.17
CA ILE A 65 1.59 -2.52 7.21
C ILE A 65 3.05 -2.38 6.78
N CYS A 66 3.48 -1.16 6.48
CA CYS A 66 4.76 -0.86 5.86
C CYS A 66 5.67 0.00 6.74
N ARG A 67 6.98 -0.25 6.63
CA ARG A 67 8.05 0.63 7.13
C ARG A 67 9.00 0.93 5.97
N CYS A 68 9.43 2.19 5.86
CA CYS A 68 10.44 2.55 4.88
C CYS A 68 11.83 2.44 5.47
N MET A 69 12.64 1.56 4.90
CA MET A 69 13.99 1.33 5.37
C MET A 69 15.01 2.17 4.60
N ASP A 70 14.61 3.25 3.94
CA ASP A 70 15.55 4.12 3.24
C ASP A 70 16.42 4.89 4.23
N GLN A 71 17.70 5.05 3.88
CA GLN A 71 18.62 5.85 4.68
C GLN A 71 18.25 7.32 4.53
N VAL A 72 18.11 7.99 5.66
CA VAL A 72 17.88 9.43 5.71
C VAL A 72 19.09 10.10 6.37
N PHE A 73 19.56 11.18 5.75
CA PHE A 73 20.64 12.00 6.30
C PHE A 73 20.09 13.06 7.26
N GLU A 74 18.88 13.54 6.96
CA GLU A 74 18.09 14.43 7.80
C GLU A 74 16.71 13.83 8.01
N CYS A 75 16.10 14.05 9.18
CA CYS A 75 14.79 13.49 9.43
C CYS A 75 13.72 14.27 8.65
N PRO A 76 12.97 13.62 7.72
CA PRO A 76 11.94 14.32 6.95
C PRO A 76 10.85 14.85 7.89
N SER A 77 10.31 16.03 7.61
CA SER A 77 9.24 16.64 8.42
C SER A 77 7.94 15.83 8.45
N THR A 78 7.75 14.94 7.47
CA THR A 78 6.63 14.00 7.41
C THR A 78 6.83 12.76 8.29
N CYS A 79 8.07 12.51 8.73
CA CYS A 79 8.40 11.43 9.66
C CYS A 79 8.39 11.95 11.09
N LYS A 80 7.71 11.25 12.00
CA LYS A 80 7.61 11.65 13.41
C LYS A 80 8.89 11.36 14.18
N ALA A 81 9.53 10.22 13.91
CA ALA A 81 10.76 9.84 14.59
C ALA A 81 11.75 9.17 13.63
N CYS A 82 13.00 9.65 13.64
CA CYS A 82 14.11 9.00 12.94
C CYS A 82 15.11 8.46 13.95
N GLY A 83 15.56 7.23 13.71
CA GLY A 83 16.51 6.56 14.58
C GLY A 83 17.36 5.55 13.82
N PRO A 84 18.24 4.83 14.52
CA PRO A 84 19.11 3.83 13.91
C PRO A 84 18.28 2.71 13.26
N SER A 85 18.81 2.17 12.15
CA SER A 85 18.32 0.93 11.53
C SER A 85 18.71 -0.26 12.40
N VAL A 86 17.83 -1.27 12.48
CA VAL A 86 18.05 -2.49 13.30
C VAL A 86 19.31 -3.24 12.85
N GLY A 87 19.63 -3.24 11.56
CA GLY A 87 20.80 -3.94 11.00
C GLY A 87 22.09 -3.10 10.92
N ASP A 88 22.01 -1.78 11.12
CA ASP A 88 23.17 -0.89 11.01
C ASP A 88 22.92 0.37 11.86
N PRO A 89 23.54 0.48 13.05
CA PRO A 89 23.36 1.63 13.92
C PRO A 89 23.87 2.96 13.35
N SER A 90 24.80 2.91 12.39
CA SER A 90 25.33 4.11 11.72
C SER A 90 24.33 4.70 10.72
N ARG A 91 23.35 3.89 10.30
CA ARG A 91 22.32 4.25 9.33
C ARG A 91 21.06 4.72 10.03
N ARG A 92 20.65 5.96 9.76
CA ARG A 92 19.37 6.49 10.25
C ARG A 92 18.26 6.24 9.24
N VAL A 93 17.09 5.86 9.73
CA VAL A 93 15.88 5.61 8.94
C VAL A 93 14.68 6.27 9.60
N CYS A 94 13.61 6.49 8.84
CA CYS A 94 12.31 6.85 9.43
C CYS A 94 11.74 5.64 10.17
N GLN A 95 11.41 5.78 11.45
CA GLN A 95 10.92 4.66 12.27
C GLN A 95 9.41 4.48 12.21
N ASP A 96 8.70 5.45 11.65
CA ASP A 96 7.25 5.44 11.54
C ASP A 96 6.74 4.22 10.76
N GLN A 97 5.70 3.61 11.30
CA GLN A 97 4.94 2.57 10.64
C GLN A 97 3.73 3.19 9.95
N TYR A 98 3.47 2.75 8.73
CA TYR A 98 2.36 3.18 7.91
C TYR A 98 1.43 2.02 7.59
N VAL A 99 0.12 2.26 7.56
CA VAL A 99 -0.88 1.27 7.16
C VAL A 99 -1.47 1.75 5.84
N GLY A 100 -1.20 1.00 4.76
CA GLY A 100 -1.55 1.37 3.39
C GLY A 100 -0.39 1.21 2.40
N ASP A 101 -0.64 1.60 1.15
CA ASP A 101 0.34 1.48 0.06
C ASP A 101 1.63 2.27 0.32
N PRO A 102 2.82 1.63 0.25
CA PRO A 102 4.10 2.29 0.58
C PRO A 102 4.47 3.42 -0.38
N GLY A 103 3.79 3.54 -1.52
CA GLY A 103 4.06 4.52 -2.54
C GLY A 103 5.06 4.05 -3.59
N PRO A 104 5.40 4.94 -4.53
CA PRO A 104 6.36 4.64 -5.57
C PRO A 104 7.78 4.51 -4.99
N ILE A 105 8.66 3.86 -5.74
CA ILE A 105 10.11 3.91 -5.51
C ILE A 105 10.67 5.32 -5.76
N CYS A 106 11.84 5.61 -5.20
CA CYS A 106 12.52 6.89 -5.39
C CYS A 106 13.53 6.83 -6.56
N ARG A 107 14.23 5.70 -6.68
CA ARG A 107 15.25 5.47 -7.70
C ARG A 107 14.67 5.48 -9.13
N PRO A 108 15.49 5.80 -10.15
CA PRO A 108 15.02 5.97 -11.53
C PRO A 108 14.83 4.66 -12.31
N TRP A 109 14.95 3.50 -11.65
CA TRP A 109 14.81 2.17 -12.25
C TRP A 109 14.24 1.18 -11.23
N GLU A 110 13.27 0.34 -11.62
CA GLU A 110 12.70 -0.67 -10.73
C GLU A 110 13.75 -1.69 -10.27
N CYS A 111 14.61 -2.11 -11.19
CA CYS A 111 15.73 -3.02 -10.99
C CYS A 111 16.85 -2.67 -11.98
N CYS A 112 18.05 -3.23 -11.79
CA CYS A 112 19.15 -3.05 -12.72
C CYS A 112 20.08 -4.28 -12.74
N ASP A 113 20.30 -4.88 -13.91
CA ASP A 113 21.25 -5.99 -14.11
C ASP A 113 22.68 -5.51 -14.39
N SER A 114 22.84 -4.31 -14.98
CA SER A 114 24.13 -3.71 -15.32
C SER A 114 24.41 -2.40 -14.55
N PRO A 115 24.48 -2.40 -13.20
CA PRO A 115 24.75 -1.19 -12.43
C PRO A 115 26.24 -0.83 -12.39
N THR A 116 26.54 0.45 -12.56
CA THR A 116 27.86 1.03 -12.31
C THR A 116 27.77 1.98 -11.13
N CYS A 117 28.42 1.65 -10.02
CA CYS A 117 28.28 2.35 -8.74
C CYS A 117 29.62 2.80 -8.16
N THR A 118 29.61 3.88 -7.38
CA THR A 118 30.74 4.27 -6.52
C THR A 118 30.93 3.29 -5.37
N LYS A 119 32.07 3.38 -4.67
CA LYS A 119 32.39 2.53 -3.51
C LYS A 119 31.84 3.06 -2.17
N SER A 120 31.07 4.15 -2.18
CA SER A 120 30.46 4.73 -0.98
C SER A 120 29.26 3.90 -0.49
N ASN A 121 28.85 4.09 0.75
CA ASN A 121 27.63 3.51 1.31
C ASN A 121 26.76 4.62 1.92
N PRO A 122 25.65 5.04 1.27
CA PRO A 122 25.13 4.50 0.01
C PRO A 122 25.98 4.91 -1.21
N PRO A 123 25.96 4.12 -2.30
CA PRO A 123 26.63 4.49 -3.55
C PRO A 123 25.86 5.54 -4.36
N THR A 124 26.56 6.16 -5.30
CA THR A 124 25.94 6.78 -6.48
C THR A 124 26.02 5.80 -7.64
N CYS A 125 24.88 5.39 -8.17
CA CYS A 125 24.76 4.39 -9.23
C CYS A 125 24.18 4.97 -10.51
N ARG A 126 24.61 4.41 -11.65
CA ARG A 126 23.95 4.51 -12.97
C ARG A 126 23.56 3.11 -13.41
N CYS A 127 22.49 2.99 -14.21
CA CYS A 127 22.07 1.71 -14.77
C CYS A 127 22.30 1.69 -16.28
N GLY A 128 23.02 0.67 -16.75
CA GLY A 128 23.32 0.48 -18.18
C GLY A 128 22.28 -0.33 -18.94
N ASP A 129 21.17 -0.72 -18.31
CA ASP A 129 20.18 -1.59 -18.92
C ASP A 129 19.46 -0.94 -20.10
N GLU A 130 19.30 -1.71 -21.18
CA GLU A 130 18.50 -1.36 -22.34
C GLU A 130 17.07 -1.91 -22.20
N VAL A 131 16.15 -1.06 -21.80
CA VAL A 131 14.75 -1.42 -21.51
C VAL A 131 13.81 -0.99 -22.63
N ASP A 132 12.63 -1.61 -22.74
CA ASP A 132 11.62 -1.14 -23.71
C ASP A 132 11.04 0.23 -23.31
N LYS A 133 10.89 0.46 -22.00
CA LYS A 133 10.40 1.72 -21.42
C LYS A 133 11.13 2.00 -20.10
N CYS A 134 11.59 3.23 -19.91
CA CYS A 134 12.16 3.65 -18.63
C CYS A 134 11.07 3.73 -17.53
N ALA A 135 11.48 3.56 -16.27
CA ALA A 135 10.61 3.78 -15.14
C ALA A 135 10.11 5.25 -15.10
N PRO A 136 8.92 5.52 -14.53
CA PRO A 136 8.35 6.87 -14.46
C PRO A 136 9.20 7.84 -13.62
N THR A 137 10.08 7.31 -12.77
CA THR A 137 11.02 8.06 -11.93
C THR A 137 12.30 8.46 -12.67
N CYS A 138 12.56 7.91 -13.86
CA CYS A 138 13.68 8.31 -14.70
C CYS A 138 13.42 9.67 -15.36
N LYS A 139 14.29 10.65 -15.13
CA LYS A 139 14.20 11.99 -15.71
C LYS A 139 14.71 12.03 -17.16
N THR A 140 15.82 11.33 -17.44
CA THR A 140 16.48 11.37 -18.75
C THR A 140 16.45 9.99 -19.43
N CYS A 141 15.43 9.74 -20.23
CA CYS A 141 15.22 8.48 -20.95
C CYS A 141 15.47 8.65 -22.47
N LEU A 142 16.59 8.12 -22.97
CA LEU A 142 16.98 8.26 -24.38
C LEU A 142 16.98 6.91 -25.11
N PRO A 143 16.80 6.89 -26.45
CA PRO A 143 16.99 5.68 -27.25
C PRO A 143 18.41 5.11 -27.11
N SER A 144 18.53 3.79 -27.10
CA SER A 144 19.84 3.14 -27.14
C SER A 144 20.47 3.27 -28.53
N ARG A 145 21.79 3.47 -28.59
CA ARG A 145 22.53 3.55 -29.87
C ARG A 145 22.61 2.20 -30.59
N PRO A 146 23.00 1.08 -29.93
CA PRO A 146 22.99 -0.23 -30.58
C PRO A 146 21.59 -0.74 -30.96
N ARG A 147 20.56 -0.35 -30.19
CA ARG A 147 19.18 -0.82 -30.37
C ARG A 147 18.19 0.35 -30.29
N PRO A 148 17.87 1.03 -31.41
CA PRO A 148 17.02 2.21 -31.40
C PRO A 148 15.60 2.02 -30.83
N SER A 149 15.10 0.77 -30.82
CA SER A 149 13.81 0.41 -30.20
C SER A 149 13.87 0.36 -28.67
N ARG A 150 15.08 0.26 -28.09
CA ARG A 150 15.32 0.25 -26.64
C ARG A 150 15.63 1.64 -26.12
N ARG A 151 15.49 1.81 -24.82
CA ARG A 151 15.75 3.02 -24.06
C ARG A 151 16.78 2.76 -22.97
N VAL A 152 17.54 3.78 -22.62
CA VAL A 152 18.49 3.78 -21.50
C VAL A 152 18.18 4.97 -20.61
N CYS A 153 18.10 4.74 -19.30
CA CYS A 153 17.99 5.81 -18.31
C CYS A 153 19.39 6.35 -17.98
N LEU A 154 19.62 7.64 -18.19
CA LEU A 154 20.94 8.28 -17.96
C LEU A 154 21.11 8.89 -16.57
N ASP A 155 20.08 8.77 -15.73
CA ASP A 155 20.09 9.35 -14.39
C ASP A 155 21.15 8.67 -13.50
N SER A 156 21.83 9.51 -12.71
CA SER A 156 22.66 9.06 -11.58
C SER A 156 21.83 9.17 -10.31
N TYR A 157 21.87 8.13 -9.48
CA TYR A 157 21.07 8.07 -8.26
C TYR A 157 21.94 7.76 -7.06
N PHE A 158 21.83 8.57 -6.01
CA PHE A 158 22.49 8.35 -4.72
C PHE A 158 21.52 7.65 -3.78
N GLY A 159 21.82 6.41 -3.43
CA GLY A 159 20.90 5.56 -2.67
C GLY A 159 21.35 4.11 -2.62
N PRO A 160 20.50 3.20 -2.13
CA PRO A 160 20.85 1.79 -2.04
C PRO A 160 21.16 1.18 -3.41
N PHE A 161 21.91 0.08 -3.42
CA PHE A 161 22.13 -0.70 -4.63
C PHE A 161 20.78 -1.17 -5.23
N PRO A 162 20.63 -1.13 -6.58
CA PRO A 162 19.46 -1.69 -7.24
C PRO A 162 19.26 -3.18 -6.89
N PRO A 163 18.01 -3.64 -6.79
CA PRO A 163 17.77 -5.06 -6.97
C PRO A 163 18.10 -5.47 -8.41
N ALA A 164 18.64 -6.67 -8.60
CA ALA A 164 18.80 -7.25 -9.93
C ALA A 164 17.42 -7.52 -10.54
N CYS A 165 17.29 -7.35 -11.86
CA CYS A 165 16.08 -7.70 -12.59
C CYS A 165 15.99 -9.22 -12.77
N THR A 166 17.11 -9.84 -13.10
CA THR A 166 17.19 -11.29 -13.29
C THR A 166 17.62 -11.96 -11.98
N PRO A 167 16.82 -12.91 -11.44
CA PRO A 167 17.23 -13.69 -10.29
C PRO A 167 18.54 -14.42 -10.60
N LYS A 168 19.57 -14.23 -9.78
CA LYS A 168 20.78 -15.06 -9.88
C LYS A 168 20.41 -16.48 -9.47
N ALA A 169 20.69 -17.46 -10.31
CA ALA A 169 20.54 -18.86 -9.96
C ALA A 169 21.37 -19.13 -8.69
N VAL A 170 20.70 -19.43 -7.57
CA VAL A 170 21.38 -19.93 -6.39
C VAL A 170 21.83 -21.34 -6.74
N ALA A 171 23.13 -21.55 -6.93
CA ALA A 171 23.67 -22.88 -7.04
C ALA A 171 23.26 -23.65 -5.78
N ALA A 172 22.42 -24.68 -5.94
CA ALA A 172 22.14 -25.63 -4.90
C ALA A 172 23.41 -26.46 -4.63
N GLY A 173 24.34 -25.92 -3.84
CA GLY A 173 25.23 -26.74 -3.03
C GLY A 173 24.39 -27.17 -1.83
N GLY A 174 23.98 -28.44 -1.69
CA GLY A 174 24.83 -29.63 -1.78
C GLY A 174 25.29 -29.92 -0.37
N ASN A 175 24.58 -30.84 0.30
CA ASN A 175 24.64 -31.27 1.71
C ASN A 175 25.90 -30.96 2.52
#